data_AF-A0A1Y3QIP2-F1
#
_entry.id   AF-A0A1Y3QIP2-F1
#
_cell.length_a   1.000
_cell.length_b   1.000
_cell.length_c   1.000
_cell.angle_alpha   90.00
_cell.angle_beta   90.00
_cell.angle_gamma   90.00
#
_symmetry.space_group_name_H-M   'P 1'
#
loop_
_entity.id
_entity.type
_entity.pdbx_description
1 polymer ?
#
loop_
_entity_poly.entity_id
_entity_poly.type
_entity_poly.pdbx_seq_one_letter_code
_entity_poly.pdbx_strand_id
1 'polypeptide(L)' 'MDLEPGTTRLYRCALCGADTPHRIRGRRGNRYAVVCTNCSGGALIGGDDLWLYQVRWEEELREILTQLTDGDTSRDDR' A
#
# COMPACT_ATOMS: atom_id res chain seq x y z
N MET A 1 -10.80 -11.19 -0.47
CA MET A 1 -9.97 -10.82 0.69
C MET A 1 -10.87 -10.18 1.72
N ASP A 2 -10.76 -10.60 2.98
CA ASP A 2 -11.57 -10.08 4.09
C ASP A 2 -10.69 -9.27 5.04
N LEU A 3 -10.70 -7.94 4.91
CA LEU A 3 -9.90 -7.06 5.76
C LEU A 3 -10.65 -6.70 7.04
N GLU A 4 -10.02 -6.98 8.19
CA GLU A 4 -10.58 -6.63 9.49
C GLU A 4 -10.37 -5.15 9.82
N PRO A 5 -11.31 -4.50 10.53
CA PRO A 5 -11.09 -3.16 11.08
C PRO A 5 -9.80 -3.08 11.90
N GLY A 6 -9.06 -1.99 11.74
CA GLY A 6 -7.74 -1.82 12.36
C GLY A 6 -6.58 -2.27 11.49
N THR A 7 -6.81 -3.15 10.51
CA THR A 7 -5.82 -3.51 9.48
C THR A 7 -5.43 -2.26 8.68
N THR A 8 -4.20 -2.26 8.16
CA THR A 8 -3.73 -1.18 7.30
C THR A 8 -3.41 -1.70 5.90
N ARG A 9 -3.75 -0.91 4.88
CA ARG A 9 -3.42 -1.19 3.47
C ARG A 9 -2.80 0.03 2.83
N LEU A 10 -1.82 -0.19 1.97
CA LEU A 10 -1.26 0.89 1.17
C LEU A 10 -2.21 1.23 0.03
N TYR A 11 -2.38 2.52 -0.20
CA TYR A 11 -3.21 3.07 -1.26
C TYR A 11 -2.85 4.53 -1.48
N ARG A 12 -3.06 5.02 -2.71
CA ARG A 12 -2.89 6.44 -3.03
C ARG A 12 -4.08 7.26 -2.55
N CYS A 13 -3.89 8.08 -1.52
CA CYS A 13 -4.98 8.84 -0.94
C CYS A 13 -5.66 9.76 -1.98
N ALA A 14 -6.97 9.62 -2.19
CA ALA A 14 -7.73 10.46 -3.11
C ALA A 14 -7.83 11.94 -2.65
N LEU A 15 -7.51 12.21 -1.38
CA LEU A 15 -7.64 13.56 -0.79
C LEU A 15 -6.32 14.31 -0.75
N CYS A 16 -5.22 13.67 -0.34
CA CYS A 16 -3.90 14.32 -0.27
C CYS A 16 -2.89 13.82 -1.32
N GLY A 17 -3.27 12.84 -2.14
CA GLY A 17 -2.44 12.30 -3.21
C GLY A 17 -1.28 11.42 -2.77
N ALA A 18 -1.04 11.27 -1.46
CA ALA A 18 0.08 10.52 -0.91
C ALA A 18 -0.15 9.00 -0.97
N ASP A 19 0.88 8.27 -1.39
CA ASP A 19 0.97 6.82 -1.26
C ASP A 19 1.34 6.47 0.18
N THR A 20 0.32 6.15 0.96
CA THR A 20 0.44 6.07 2.42
C THR A 20 -0.45 4.97 2.98
N PRO A 21 -0.13 4.43 4.18
CA PRO A 21 -1.01 3.46 4.79
C PRO A 21 -2.40 4.07 5.08
N HIS A 22 -3.44 3.28 4.87
CA HIS A 22 -4.82 3.61 5.17
C HIS A 22 -5.38 2.56 6.12
N ARG A 23 -5.95 3.01 7.24
CA ARG A 23 -6.54 2.13 8.25
C ARG A 23 -7.96 1.76 7.83
N ILE A 24 -8.26 0.46 7.80
CA ILE A 24 -9.61 -0.06 7.59
C ILE A 24 -10.47 0.27 8.82
N ARG A 25 -11.63 0.88 8.61
CA ARG A 25 -12.60 1.21 9.67
C ARG A 25 -13.84 0.33 9.63
N GLY A 26 -14.13 -0.27 8.48
CA GLY A 26 -15.27 -1.17 8.32
C GLY A 26 -15.42 -1.62 6.88
N ARG A 27 -16.40 -2.50 6.65
CA ARG A 27 -16.70 -3.06 5.33
C ARG A 27 -18.21 -3.18 5.13
N ARG A 28 -18.64 -3.02 3.88
CA ARG A 28 -19.96 -3.46 3.41
C ARG A 28 -19.81 -4.14 2.06
N GLY A 29 -20.06 -5.45 1.98
CA GLY A 29 -19.80 -6.24 0.77
C GLY A 29 -18.32 -6.19 0.39
N ASN A 30 -17.99 -5.89 -0.87
CA ASN A 30 -16.61 -5.70 -1.33
C ASN A 30 -16.13 -4.22 -1.25
N ARG A 31 -16.75 -3.38 -0.41
CA ARG A 31 -16.32 -1.98 -0.21
C ARG A 31 -15.83 -1.77 1.20
N TYR A 32 -14.68 -1.11 1.31
CA TYR A 32 -13.99 -0.84 2.56
C TYR A 32 -13.98 0.65 2.86
N ALA A 33 -14.37 1.00 4.08
CA ALA A 33 -14.16 2.33 4.62
C ALA A 33 -12.73 2.42 5.14
N VAL A 34 -11.97 3.37 4.61
CA VAL A 34 -10.56 3.56 4.95
C VAL A 34 -10.30 4.97 5.43
N VAL A 35 -9.30 5.15 6.29
CA VAL A 35 -8.85 6.45 6.78
C VAL A 35 -7.35 6.58 6.52
N CYS A 36 -6.98 7.64 5.81
CA CYS A 36 -5.59 7.96 5.49
C CYS A 36 -4.81 8.27 6.78
N THR A 37 -3.65 7.66 6.98
CA THR A 37 -2.81 7.97 8.15
C THR A 37 -2.08 9.30 8.02
N ASN A 38 -1.99 9.86 6.80
CA ASN A 38 -1.33 11.14 6.54
C ASN A 38 -2.26 12.34 6.76
N CYS A 39 -3.41 12.39 6.07
CA CYS A 39 -4.32 13.54 6.14
C CYS A 39 -5.58 13.30 6.99
N SER A 40 -5.73 12.11 7.60
CA SER A 40 -6.94 11.68 8.34
C SER A 40 -8.24 11.66 7.52
N GLY A 41 -8.15 11.89 6.20
CA GLY A 41 -9.30 11.86 5.30
C GLY A 41 -9.85 10.45 5.10
N GLY A 42 -11.19 10.35 5.02
CA GLY A 42 -11.90 9.09 4.82
C GLY A 42 -12.28 8.86 3.35
N ALA A 43 -12.24 7.60 2.92
CA ALA A 43 -12.69 7.20 1.59
C ALA A 43 -13.36 5.81 1.60
N LEU A 44 -14.15 5.52 0.56
CA LEU A 44 -14.73 4.19 0.29
C LEU A 44 -14.03 3.61 -0.93
N ILE A 45 -13.44 2.42 -0.80
CA ILE A 45 -12.63 1.79 -1.84
C ILE A 45 -13.10 0.35 -2.06
N GLY A 46 -13.09 -0.12 -3.32
CA GLY A 46 -13.33 -1.52 -3.64
C GLY A 46 -12.21 -2.43 -3.09
N GLY A 47 -12.56 -3.63 -2.64
CA GLY A 47 -11.59 -4.61 -2.18
C GLY A 47 -10.62 -5.04 -3.28
N ASP A 48 -11.11 -5.10 -4.52
CA ASP A 48 -10.29 -5.48 -5.69
C ASP A 48 -9.27 -4.38 -6.01
N ASP A 49 -9.64 -3.11 -5.85
CA ASP A 49 -8.73 -1.97 -6.02
C ASP A 49 -7.64 -1.97 -4.94
N LEU A 50 -8.02 -2.22 -3.68
CA LEU A 50 -7.05 -2.34 -2.58
C LEU A 50 -6.08 -3.51 -2.79
N TRP A 51 -6.59 -4.65 -3.28
CA TRP A 51 -5.77 -5.82 -3.57
C TRP A 51 -4.81 -5.57 -4.74
N LEU A 52 -5.32 -5.03 -5.84
CA LEU A 52 -4.51 -4.73 -7.02
C LEU A 52 -3.40 -3.73 -6.69
N TYR A 53 -3.74 -2.69 -5.92
CA TYR A 53 -2.76 -1.71 -5.48
C TYR A 53 -1.68 -2.35 -4.58
N GLN A 54 -2.08 -3.22 -3.63
CA GLN A 54 -1.13 -3.93 -2.77
C GLN A 54 -0.15 -4.78 -3.60
N VAL A 55 -0.65 -5.53 -4.60
CA VAL A 55 0.20 -6.38 -5.46
C VAL A 55 1.24 -5.52 -6.19
N ARG A 56 0.80 -4.44 -6.85
CA ARG A 56 1.69 -3.53 -7.58
C ARG A 56 2.74 -2.91 -6.67
N TRP A 57 2.33 -2.47 -5.48
CA TRP A 57 3.25 -1.89 -4.51
C TRP A 57 4.31 -2.91 -4.06
N GLU A 58 3.94 -4.17 -3.84
CA GLU A 58 4.92 -5.21 -3.49
C GLU A 58 5.85 -5.56 -4.65
N GLU A 59 5.39 -5.51 -5.89
CA GLU A 59 6.23 -5.68 -7.09
C GLU A 59 7.27 -4.55 -7.17
N GLU A 60 6.83 -3.29 -7.08
CA GLU A 60 7.74 -2.12 -7.06
C GLU A 60 8.77 -2.22 -5.93
N LEU A 61 8.34 -2.62 -4.72
CA LEU A 61 9.26 -2.79 -3.60
C LEU A 61 10.29 -3.90 -3.85
N ARG A 62 9.88 -5.03 -4.44
CA ARG A 62 10.81 -6.12 -4.78
C ARG A 62 11.83 -5.67 -5.82
N GLU A 63 11.42 -4.90 -6.83
CA GLU A 63 12.33 -4.35 -7.83
C GLU A 63 13.37 -3.42 -7.20
N ILE A 64 12.95 -2.51 -6.31
CA ILE A 64 13.85 -1.61 -5.58
C ILE A 64 14.86 -2.41 -4.74
N LEU A 65 14.40 -3.41 -3.98
CA LEU A 65 15.27 -4.22 -3.14
C LEU A 65 16.27 -5.06 -3.95
N THR A 66 15.85 -5.55 -5.12
CA THR A 66 16.73 -6.29 -6.04
C THR A 66 17.84 -5.39 -6.55
N GLN A 67 17.51 -4.18 -7.03
CA GLN A 67 18.50 -3.22 -7.52
C GLN A 67 19.51 -2.80 -6.44
N LEU A 68 19.06 -2.66 -5.19
CA LEU A 68 19.95 -2.34 -4.07
C LEU A 68 20.92 -3.48 -3.74
N THR A 69 20.46 -4.73 -3.85
CA THR A 69 21.30 -5.92 -3.59
C THR A 69 22.34 -6.11 -4.69
N ASP A 70 21.94 -5.92 -5.95
CA ASP A 70 22.83 -6.09 -7.10
C ASP A 70 23.90 -4.98 -7.18
N GLY A 71 23.56 -3.76 -6.71
CA GLY A 71 24.48 -2.63 -6.68
C GLY A 71 25.63 -2.75 -5.65
N ASP A 72 25.46 -3.56 -4.61
CA ASP A 72 26.41 -3.65 -3.48
C ASP A 72 27.55 -4.66 -3.74
N THR A 73 27.39 -5.58 -4.69
CA THR A 73 28.38 -6.63 -5.01
C THR A 73 29.51 -6.19 -5.95
N SER A 74 29.52 -4.93 -6.39
CA SER A 74 30.46 -4.40 -7.39
C SER A 74 31.59 -3.54 -6.80
N ARG A 75 31.73 -3.45 -5.47
CA ARG A 75 32.65 -2.51 -4.81
C ARG A 75 33.75 -3.10 -3.92
N ASP A 76 33.89 -4.42 -3.84
CA ASP A 76 34.94 -5.04 -3.01
C ASP A 76 35.82 -5.98 -3.84
N ASP A 77 36.62 -5.39 -4.73
CA ASP A 77 37.70 -6.07 -5.45
C ASP A 77 38.83 -5.04 -5.77
N ARG A 78 39.43 -4.46 -4.72
CA ARG A 78 40.69 -3.71 -4.84
C ARG A 78 41.61 -3.87 -3.65
#